data_AF-A0A7S0HKX3-F1
#
_entry.id   AF-A0A7S0HKX3-F1
#
_cell.length_a   1.000
_cell.length_b   1.000
_cell.length_c   1.000
_cell.angle_alpha   90.00
_cell.angle_beta   90.00
_cell.angle_gamma   90.00
#
_symmetry.space_group_name_H-M   'P 1'
#
loop_
_entity.id
_entity.type
_entity.pdbx_description
1 polymer ?
#
loop_
_entity_poly.entity_id
_entity_poly.type
_entity_poly.pdbx_seq_one_letter_code
_entity_poly.pdbx_strand_id
1 'polypeptide(L)'
;DDGAAWVLFGHQAQRPVLTRRGEAHDVTLAPREWEVFTVSPLTQRDGVRWAPLGLVRMLNGGGALVTSELNRRGLFGGGEVEAHVTLKAAGEFGAFCEPRPRSVRVNGESVAFTHDEHNLLRVDMPPSGDAVELLVEFPKAGQ
;
A
#
# COMPACT_ATOMS: atom_id res chain seq x y z
N ASP A 1 -8.81 11.50 18.97
CA ASP A 1 -8.39 10.40 18.06
C ASP A 1 -7.00 9.89 18.40
N ASP A 2 -6.94 8.99 19.38
CA ASP A 2 -5.71 8.30 19.80
C ASP A 2 -5.33 7.12 18.88
N GLY A 3 -6.11 6.87 17.82
CA GLY A 3 -5.92 5.75 16.89
C GLY A 3 -5.30 6.11 15.54
N ALA A 4 -4.93 7.38 15.31
CA ALA A 4 -4.33 7.79 14.03
C ALA A 4 -2.93 7.18 13.86
N ALA A 5 -2.74 6.49 12.74
CA ALA A 5 -1.49 5.82 12.40
C ALA A 5 -1.13 6.08 10.92
N TRP A 6 0.16 6.00 10.63
CA TRP A 6 0.73 6.21 9.30
C TRP A 6 1.81 5.18 9.03
N VAL A 7 2.07 4.96 7.76
CA VAL A 7 3.24 4.22 7.30
C VAL A 7 4.20 5.21 6.66
N LEU A 8 5.45 5.22 7.14
CA LEU A 8 6.56 5.88 6.47
C LEU A 8 7.28 4.84 5.62
N PHE A 9 7.39 5.07 4.32
CA PHE A 9 8.19 4.24 3.44
C PHE A 9 9.49 4.95 3.09
N GLY A 10 10.61 4.40 3.57
CA GLY A 10 11.95 4.89 3.22
C GLY A 10 12.35 4.40 1.83
N HIS A 11 12.66 5.32 0.93
CA HIS A 11 13.01 5.00 -0.46
C HIS A 11 14.41 4.39 -0.60
N GLN A 12 15.37 4.73 0.27
CA GLN A 12 16.66 4.05 0.32
C GLN A 12 16.56 2.71 1.05
N ALA A 13 15.93 2.71 2.23
CA ALA A 13 15.72 1.49 3.02
C ALA A 13 14.82 0.46 2.31
N GLN A 14 13.96 0.92 1.39
CA GLN A 14 12.95 0.12 0.69
C GLN A 14 12.02 -0.63 1.66
N ARG A 15 11.69 0.01 2.79
CA ARG A 15 10.97 -0.59 3.91
C ARG A 15 9.88 0.34 4.47
N PRO A 16 8.69 -0.19 4.79
CA PRO A 16 7.67 0.53 5.54
C PRO A 16 7.96 0.49 7.05
N VAL A 17 7.63 1.58 7.74
CA VAL A 17 7.67 1.72 9.19
C VAL A 17 6.31 2.25 9.65
N LEU A 18 5.66 1.53 10.56
CA LEU A 18 4.43 1.98 11.18
C LEU A 18 4.74 3.02 12.26
N THR A 19 4.02 4.14 12.25
CA THR A 19 4.05 5.14 13.32
C THR A 19 2.64 5.50 13.77
N ARG A 20 2.50 5.92 15.02
CA ARG A 20 1.29 6.51 15.57
C ARG A 20 1.50 7.96 15.96
N ARG A 21 0.41 8.63 16.28
CA ARG A 21 0.45 9.99 16.81
C ARG A 21 1.34 10.04 18.07
N GLY A 22 2.35 10.91 18.04
CA GLY A 22 3.28 11.11 19.15
C GLY A 22 4.46 10.14 19.18
N GLU A 23 4.49 9.14 18.30
CA GLU A 23 5.68 8.30 18.08
C GLU A 23 6.65 9.00 17.12
N ALA A 24 7.95 8.79 17.32
CA ALA A 24 9.01 9.25 16.43
C ALA A 24 9.69 8.06 15.77
N HIS A 25 10.13 8.25 14.52
CA HIS A 25 11.01 7.30 13.85
C HIS A 25 12.42 7.89 13.80
N ASP A 26 13.34 7.27 14.52
CA ASP A 26 14.73 7.71 14.56
C ASP A 26 15.44 7.35 13.25
N VAL A 27 16.10 8.35 12.66
CA VAL A 27 16.88 8.21 11.43
C VAL A 27 18.30 8.67 11.70
N THR A 28 19.28 7.82 11.40
CA THR A 28 20.70 8.17 11.46
C THR A 28 21.26 8.13 10.05
N LEU A 29 21.94 9.20 9.63
CA LEU A 29 22.55 9.33 8.32
C LEU A 29 24.04 9.68 8.48
N ALA A 30 24.92 8.96 7.81
CA ALA A 30 26.34 9.30 7.70
C ALA A 30 26.55 10.50 6.74
N PRO A 31 27.75 11.10 6.70
CA PRO A 31 28.04 12.15 5.73
C PRO A 31 27.75 11.68 4.29
N ARG A 32 26.89 12.43 3.59
CA ARG A 32 26.41 12.16 2.20
C ARG A 32 25.39 11.03 2.06
N GLU A 33 24.89 10.45 3.15
CA GLU A 33 23.69 9.63 3.11
C GLU A 33 22.43 10.49 3.08
N TRP A 34 21.35 9.91 2.58
CA TRP A 34 20.04 10.55 2.52
C TRP A 34 18.95 9.50 2.65
N GLU A 35 17.77 9.95 3.06
CA GLU A 35 16.55 9.16 3.00
C GLU A 35 15.38 10.08 2.65
N VAL A 36 14.46 9.59 1.85
CA VAL A 36 13.20 10.26 1.53
C VAL A 36 12.08 9.34 1.98
N PHE A 37 11.11 9.89 2.70
CA PHE A 37 9.96 9.13 3.15
C PHE A 37 8.70 9.52 2.40
N THR A 38 7.99 8.52 1.89
CA THR A 38 6.56 8.67 1.58
C THR A 38 5.77 8.39 2.85
N VAL A 39 4.90 9.31 3.25
CA VAL A 39 4.02 9.14 4.41
C VAL A 39 2.60 8.86 3.91
N SER A 40 2.04 7.72 4.31
CA SER A 40 0.70 7.30 3.91
C SER A 40 -0.16 7.01 5.15
N PRO A 41 -1.41 7.52 5.21
CA PRO A 41 -2.30 7.20 6.32
C PRO A 41 -2.62 5.71 6.35
N LEU A 42 -2.62 5.12 7.55
CA LEU A 42 -3.05 3.75 7.74
C LEU A 42 -4.57 3.70 7.88
N THR A 43 -5.21 2.98 6.96
CA THR A 43 -6.63 2.63 7.04
C THR A 43 -6.79 1.21 7.56
N GLN A 44 -7.85 0.96 8.32
CA GLN A 44 -8.13 -0.37 8.87
C GLN A 44 -9.61 -0.72 8.72
N ARG A 45 -9.88 -1.96 8.29
CA ARG A 45 -11.22 -2.52 8.17
C ARG A 45 -11.19 -4.02 8.37
N ASP A 46 -12.00 -4.53 9.30
CA ASP A 46 -12.22 -5.96 9.54
C ASP A 46 -10.94 -6.82 9.66
N GLY A 47 -9.94 -6.28 10.36
CA GLY A 47 -8.64 -6.96 10.56
C GLY A 47 -7.64 -6.76 9.42
N VAL A 48 -8.01 -6.06 8.35
CA VAL A 48 -7.09 -5.62 7.30
C VAL A 48 -6.58 -4.23 7.63
N ARG A 49 -5.25 -4.04 7.62
CA ARG A 49 -4.60 -2.73 7.64
C ARG A 49 -4.00 -2.44 6.26
N TRP A 50 -4.15 -1.22 5.78
CA TRP A 50 -3.79 -0.83 4.43
C TRP A 50 -3.27 0.61 4.39
N ALA A 51 -2.12 0.82 3.74
CA ALA A 51 -1.58 2.14 3.43
C ALA A 51 -0.92 2.14 2.04
N PRO A 52 -1.50 2.82 1.03
CA PRO A 52 -0.93 2.88 -0.31
C PRO A 52 0.29 3.80 -0.35
N LEU A 53 1.39 3.37 -0.99
CA LEU A 53 2.65 4.13 -1.04
C LEU A 53 2.88 4.77 -2.43
N GLY A 54 2.11 4.38 -3.44
CA GLY A 54 2.31 4.80 -4.82
C GLY A 54 3.42 4.01 -5.50
N LEU A 55 4.16 4.63 -6.42
CA LEU A 55 5.25 3.97 -7.15
C LEU A 55 6.55 3.97 -6.33
N VAL A 56 6.91 2.84 -5.73
CA VAL A 56 7.97 2.73 -4.70
C VAL A 56 9.41 2.78 -5.23
N ARG A 57 9.56 2.81 -6.57
CA ARG A 57 10.83 3.06 -7.26
C ARG A 57 11.00 4.51 -7.72
N MET A 58 10.10 5.40 -7.29
CA MET A 58 10.12 6.82 -7.64
C MET A 58 9.92 7.67 -6.37
N LEU A 59 10.80 8.66 -6.16
CA LEU A 59 10.70 9.55 -4.97
C LEU A 59 9.40 10.35 -4.93
N ASN A 60 8.83 10.68 -6.10
CA ASN A 60 7.54 11.36 -6.25
C ASN A 60 6.40 10.39 -6.61
N GLY A 61 6.58 9.08 -6.34
CA GLY A 61 5.65 8.03 -6.74
C GLY A 61 4.24 8.14 -6.17
N GLY A 62 4.06 8.84 -5.04
CA GLY A 62 2.74 9.14 -4.48
C GLY A 62 1.87 9.97 -5.43
N GLY A 63 2.46 10.78 -6.30
CA GLY A 63 1.72 11.58 -7.28
C GLY A 63 1.02 10.77 -8.39
N ALA A 64 1.36 9.48 -8.52
CA ALA A 64 0.68 8.56 -9.42
C ALA A 64 -0.65 8.03 -8.86
N LEU A 65 -0.84 8.07 -7.54
CA LEU A 65 -2.06 7.60 -6.88
C LEU A 65 -3.20 8.59 -7.14
N VAL A 66 -4.30 8.10 -7.72
CA VAL A 66 -5.51 8.90 -7.97
C VAL A 66 -6.52 8.67 -6.86
N THR A 67 -6.79 7.41 -6.54
CA THR A 67 -7.68 6.99 -5.45
C THR A 67 -7.10 5.76 -4.76
N SER A 68 -7.47 5.58 -3.49
CA SER A 68 -7.26 4.33 -2.77
C SER A 68 -8.32 4.18 -1.70
N GLU A 69 -9.06 3.09 -1.75
CA GLU A 69 -10.16 2.80 -0.84
C GLU A 69 -10.06 1.36 -0.34
N LEU A 70 -10.24 1.19 0.98
CA LEU A 70 -10.38 -0.12 1.60
C LEU A 70 -11.86 -0.42 1.79
N ASN A 71 -12.42 -1.29 0.96
CA ASN A 71 -13.85 -1.56 0.83
C ASN A 71 -14.22 -2.98 1.28
N ARG A 72 -15.51 -3.20 1.55
CA ARG A 72 -16.06 -4.54 1.80
C ARG A 72 -16.91 -4.91 0.58
N ARG A 73 -16.59 -6.04 -0.06
CA ARG A 73 -17.34 -6.58 -1.18
C ARG A 73 -18.61 -7.28 -0.69
N GLY A 74 -19.71 -7.24 -1.44
CA GLY A 74 -20.92 -8.05 -1.22
C GLY A 74 -22.11 -7.33 -0.57
N LEU A 75 -23.32 -7.72 -0.99
CA LEU A 75 -24.58 -7.28 -0.37
C LEU A 75 -24.73 -7.98 0.99
N PHE A 76 -25.19 -7.23 2.01
CA PHE A 76 -25.51 -7.74 3.36
C PHE A 76 -24.33 -8.01 4.31
N GLY A 77 -23.19 -7.37 4.12
CA GLY A 77 -22.17 -7.23 5.17
C GLY A 77 -21.35 -8.48 5.50
N GLY A 78 -21.47 -9.57 4.72
CA GLY A 78 -20.73 -10.82 4.93
C GLY A 78 -19.54 -11.05 3.97
N GLY A 79 -19.16 -10.07 3.15
CA GLY A 79 -18.11 -10.30 2.14
C GLY A 79 -16.73 -9.77 2.50
N GLU A 80 -15.81 -9.97 1.56
CA GLU A 80 -14.37 -9.86 1.76
C GLU A 80 -13.90 -8.41 1.72
N VAL A 81 -12.84 -8.10 2.46
CA VAL A 81 -12.19 -6.80 2.37
C VAL A 81 -11.30 -6.77 1.13
N GLU A 82 -11.39 -5.69 0.37
CA GLU A 82 -10.57 -5.43 -0.80
C GLU A 82 -10.07 -3.99 -0.80
N ALA A 83 -8.82 -3.78 -1.22
CA ALA A 83 -8.33 -2.45 -1.54
C ALA A 83 -8.49 -2.20 -3.04
N HIS A 84 -9.20 -1.14 -3.40
CA HIS A 84 -9.31 -0.65 -4.77
C HIS A 84 -8.46 0.61 -4.92
N VAL A 85 -7.55 0.59 -5.89
CA VAL A 85 -6.60 1.66 -6.17
C VAL A 85 -6.67 2.02 -7.63
N THR A 86 -6.65 3.33 -7.92
CA THR A 86 -6.48 3.83 -9.28
C THR A 86 -5.15 4.57 -9.38
N LEU A 87 -4.35 4.22 -10.39
CA LEU A 87 -3.06 4.83 -10.69
C LEU A 87 -3.07 5.44 -12.08
N LYS A 88 -2.41 6.59 -12.26
CA LYS A 88 -2.28 7.26 -13.58
C LYS A 88 -0.89 7.13 -14.21
N ALA A 89 -0.04 6.26 -13.66
CA ALA A 89 1.31 6.04 -14.15
C ALA A 89 1.74 4.59 -13.91
N ALA A 90 2.71 4.14 -14.71
CA ALA A 90 3.26 2.79 -14.68
C ALA A 90 4.50 2.69 -13.80
N GLY A 91 4.85 1.47 -13.40
CA GLY A 91 5.98 1.17 -12.53
C GLY A 91 5.59 0.25 -11.38
N GLU A 92 6.51 0.01 -10.46
CA GLU A 92 6.26 -0.86 -9.31
C GLU A 92 5.43 -0.10 -8.26
N PHE A 93 4.14 -0.44 -8.16
CA PHE A 93 3.27 0.01 -7.07
C PHE A 93 3.64 -0.69 -5.78
N GLY A 94 3.58 0.04 -4.66
CA GLY A 94 3.70 -0.55 -3.34
C GLY A 94 2.64 -0.07 -2.37
N ALA A 95 2.34 -0.93 -1.40
CA ALA A 95 1.48 -0.63 -0.26
C ALA A 95 1.96 -1.40 0.96
N PHE A 96 1.83 -0.81 2.15
CA PHE A 96 1.83 -1.62 3.36
C PHE A 96 0.46 -2.27 3.50
N CYS A 97 0.44 -3.58 3.71
CA CYS A 97 -0.79 -4.27 4.02
C CYS A 97 -0.59 -5.49 4.92
N GLU A 98 -1.55 -5.70 5.80
CA GLU A 98 -1.67 -6.98 6.51
C GLU A 98 -3.16 -7.33 6.68
N PRO A 99 -3.53 -8.62 6.59
CA PRO A 99 -2.66 -9.78 6.29
C PRO A 99 -2.15 -9.78 4.84
N ARG A 100 -1.34 -10.78 4.48
CA ARG A 100 -0.91 -11.01 3.10
C ARG A 100 -2.13 -11.10 2.17
N PRO A 101 -2.16 -10.39 1.03
CA PRO A 101 -3.23 -10.52 0.05
C PRO A 101 -3.38 -11.95 -0.47
N ARG A 102 -4.61 -12.35 -0.77
CA ARG A 102 -4.91 -13.63 -1.43
C ARG A 102 -4.69 -13.53 -2.94
N SER A 103 -5.08 -12.40 -3.52
CA SER A 103 -5.07 -12.17 -4.97
C SER A 103 -4.89 -10.68 -5.26
N VAL A 104 -4.23 -10.40 -6.39
CA VAL A 104 -4.09 -9.05 -6.94
C VAL A 104 -4.50 -9.08 -8.40
N ARG A 105 -5.28 -8.08 -8.81
CA ARG A 105 -5.73 -7.91 -10.19
C ARG A 105 -5.42 -6.52 -10.70
N VAL A 106 -4.96 -6.42 -11.95
CA VAL A 106 -4.72 -5.16 -12.66
C VAL A 106 -5.63 -5.14 -13.87
N ASN A 107 -6.50 -4.13 -13.97
CA ASN A 107 -7.56 -4.05 -14.98
C ASN A 107 -8.39 -5.35 -15.12
N GLY A 108 -8.65 -6.01 -13.98
CA GLY A 108 -9.40 -7.26 -13.91
C GLY A 108 -8.58 -8.54 -14.15
N GLU A 109 -7.36 -8.45 -14.68
CA GLU A 109 -6.48 -9.59 -14.91
C GLU A 109 -5.67 -9.94 -13.67
N SER A 110 -5.56 -11.22 -13.34
CA SER A 110 -4.75 -11.67 -12.19
C SER A 110 -3.26 -11.54 -12.49
N VAL A 111 -2.53 -10.91 -11.58
CA VAL A 111 -1.09 -10.67 -11.72
C VAL A 111 -0.31 -11.26 -10.56
N ALA A 112 0.98 -11.53 -10.79
CA ALA A 112 1.90 -11.86 -9.71
C ALA A 112 2.17 -10.63 -8.84
N PHE A 113 2.44 -10.86 -7.56
CA PHE A 113 2.81 -9.83 -6.61
C PHE A 113 3.77 -10.40 -5.56
N THR A 114 4.55 -9.52 -4.93
CA THR A 114 5.33 -9.87 -3.73
C THR A 114 4.68 -9.27 -2.49
N HIS A 115 4.83 -9.93 -1.37
CA HIS A 115 4.46 -9.41 -0.04
C HIS A 115 5.48 -9.99 0.93
N ASP A 116 6.33 -9.11 1.46
CA ASP A 116 7.53 -9.47 2.21
C ASP A 116 7.29 -9.52 3.73
N GLU A 117 8.34 -9.84 4.49
CA GLU A 117 8.31 -9.91 5.95
C GLU A 117 8.02 -8.56 6.64
N HIS A 118 8.13 -7.45 5.91
CA HIS A 118 7.82 -6.10 6.39
C HIS A 118 6.41 -5.67 6.01
N ASN A 119 5.57 -6.61 5.56
CA ASN A 119 4.21 -6.37 5.10
C ASN A 119 4.14 -5.42 3.89
N LEU A 120 5.20 -5.34 3.08
CA LEU A 120 5.22 -4.52 1.87
C LEU A 120 4.73 -5.36 0.68
N LEU A 121 3.56 -5.03 0.18
CA LEU A 121 3.06 -5.48 -1.11
C LEU A 121 3.78 -4.73 -2.24
N ARG A 122 4.21 -5.44 -3.28
CA ARG A 122 4.67 -4.84 -4.56
C ARG A 122 4.00 -5.50 -5.75
N VAL A 123 3.61 -4.68 -6.72
CA VAL A 123 2.89 -5.07 -7.94
C VAL A 123 3.42 -4.26 -9.12
N ASP A 124 3.77 -4.92 -10.22
CA ASP A 124 4.17 -4.23 -11.44
C ASP A 124 2.93 -3.68 -12.18
N MET A 125 2.88 -2.35 -12.33
CA MET A 125 1.80 -1.67 -13.03
C MET A 125 2.20 -1.43 -14.49
N PRO A 126 1.37 -1.86 -15.47
CA PRO A 126 1.70 -1.74 -16.88
C PRO A 126 1.66 -0.28 -17.37
N PRO A 127 2.41 0.07 -18.42
CA PRO A 127 2.18 1.27 -19.20
C PRO A 127 0.73 1.34 -19.68
N SER A 128 0.08 2.48 -19.46
CA SER A 128 -1.28 2.73 -19.92
C SER A 128 -1.42 4.19 -20.33
N GLY A 129 -2.17 4.44 -21.41
CA GLY A 129 -2.58 5.80 -21.79
C GLY A 129 -3.66 6.38 -20.87
N ASP A 130 -4.35 5.50 -20.14
CA ASP A 130 -5.43 5.81 -19.21
C ASP A 130 -5.07 5.38 -17.78
N ALA A 131 -5.91 5.77 -16.81
CA ALA A 131 -5.77 5.29 -15.45
C ALA A 131 -5.95 3.76 -15.36
N VAL A 132 -5.10 3.12 -14.56
CA VAL A 132 -5.08 1.67 -14.33
C VAL A 132 -5.71 1.36 -12.98
N GLU A 133 -6.61 0.39 -12.96
CA GLU A 133 -7.25 -0.11 -11.75
C GLU A 133 -6.44 -1.29 -11.18
N LEU A 134 -6.18 -1.22 -9.89
CA LEU A 134 -5.56 -2.26 -9.09
C LEU A 134 -6.54 -2.69 -8.00
N LEU A 135 -6.84 -3.98 -7.94
CA LEU A 135 -7.66 -4.58 -6.90
C LEU A 135 -6.84 -5.58 -6.10
N VAL A 136 -6.83 -5.42 -4.79
CA VAL A 136 -6.11 -6.29 -3.85
C VAL A 136 -7.14 -6.93 -2.92
N GLU A 137 -7.26 -8.25 -2.96
CA GLU A 137 -8.23 -9.00 -2.15
C GLU A 137 -7.54 -9.65 -0.95
N PHE A 138 -8.15 -9.52 0.23
CA PHE A 138 -7.62 -10.08 1.47
C PHE A 138 -8.37 -11.36 1.87
N PRO A 139 -7.71 -12.28 2.61
CA PRO A 139 -8.37 -13.40 3.25
C PRO A 139 -9.53 -12.97 4.16
N LYS A 140 -10.54 -13.83 4.32
CA LYS A 140 -11.59 -13.63 5.31
C LYS A 140 -11.01 -13.72 6.71
N ALA A 141 -11.48 -12.86 7.62
CA ALA A 141 -11.12 -12.96 9.03
C ALA A 141 -11.48 -14.36 9.58
N GLY A 142 -10.48 -15.08 10.12
CA GLY A 142 -10.66 -16.40 10.73
C GLY A 142 -10.42 -17.61 9.82
N GLN A 143 -9.82 -17.43 8.64
CA GLN A 143 -9.32 -18.50 7.77
C GLN A 143 -7.79 -18.46 7.66
#